data_AF-A0A4Q5WTZ5-F1
#
_entry.id   AF-A0A4Q5WTZ5-F1
#
_cell.length_a   1.000
_cell.length_b   1.000
_cell.length_c   1.000
_cell.angle_alpha   90.00
_cell.angle_beta   90.00
_cell.angle_gamma   90.00
#
_symmetry.space_group_name_H-M   'P 1'
#
loop_
_entity.id
_entity.type
_entity.pdbx_description
1 polymer ?
#
loop_
_entity_poly.entity_id
_entity_poly.type
_entity_poly.pdbx_seq_one_letter_code
_entity_poly.pdbx_strand_id
1 'polypeptide(L)'
;MKGFAIGLALTVFVQVASGQLSHTWVSDQGDGTYKNPVLHADYSDPDAVRVGADYYMTASSFEDVPGLPILHSKDLVNWRLVGHALPRLQPEAHFAVPRHGAGVWAPSLRYHNGEFYLYYPDPDFGIFLLKAKRAEGPWSEPVLVAAGKGLIDPCPLWDDDGKVYLVHAYAGSRAGIKSVLAVKRLSADGTSAARDGVLVYDGHETDPTIEGPKFYKRNGWYYIFAPAGGVPTGWQLVLRSRSVYGPYERKLVMDQGTTAINGPHQGAWVTTPKGEHWFLHFQDKEAYGRVLHLQPMRWVADWPVIGEDKDGDGKGEPVLRYRKPDGLRGGRIMPPESDEFNGVGIGLQWQWMANPKAIWAFADPGKGVLRLFSAPLPDSARNLWDLPNALLQKFPAETFTATTKITFRPNPKINERAGLAVMGLSYAALALKSEKGVLSLVYLACADAGKGRPEQESLLAASVPSTVFLRVTVDTGARCRFAWSTDGASFTDVPPVFAAVPG
;
A
#
# COMPACT_ATOMS: atom_id res chain seq x y z
N MET A 1 -18.67 61.67 -6.43
CA MET A 1 -19.12 60.28 -6.38
C MET A 1 -17.94 59.41 -5.97
N LYS A 2 -17.86 59.02 -4.68
CA LYS A 2 -16.83 58.12 -4.16
C LYS A 2 -17.48 56.74 -4.04
N GLY A 3 -17.06 55.79 -4.87
CA GLY A 3 -17.57 54.41 -4.86
C GLY A 3 -16.98 53.64 -3.67
N PHE A 4 -17.85 53.02 -2.89
CA PHE A 4 -17.48 52.01 -1.90
C PHE A 4 -17.48 50.64 -2.60
N ALA A 5 -16.35 49.95 -2.58
CA ALA A 5 -16.25 48.54 -2.95
C ALA A 5 -16.50 47.70 -1.68
N ILE A 6 -17.58 46.92 -1.67
CA ILE A 6 -17.85 45.93 -0.63
C ILE A 6 -17.11 44.65 -1.03
N GLY A 7 -16.02 44.33 -0.33
CA GLY A 7 -15.33 43.06 -0.45
C GLY A 7 -16.09 41.98 0.32
N LEU A 8 -16.72 41.05 -0.41
CA LEU A 8 -17.34 39.86 0.18
C LEU A 8 -16.23 38.84 0.47
N ALA A 9 -15.79 38.74 1.72
CA ALA A 9 -14.89 37.69 2.16
C ALA A 9 -15.68 36.38 2.27
N LEU A 10 -15.52 35.50 1.28
CA LEU A 10 -16.07 34.14 1.32
C LEU A 10 -15.16 33.27 2.21
N THR A 11 -15.49 33.17 3.50
CA THR A 11 -14.84 32.23 4.40
C THR A 11 -15.36 30.82 4.09
N VAL A 12 -14.60 30.06 3.29
CA VAL A 12 -14.87 28.63 3.08
C VAL A 12 -14.52 27.90 4.38
N PHE A 13 -15.53 27.62 5.20
CA PHE A 13 -15.39 26.63 6.27
C PHE A 13 -15.24 25.26 5.61
N VAL A 14 -14.01 24.74 5.55
CA VAL A 14 -13.79 23.31 5.37
C VAL A 14 -14.31 22.66 6.64
N GLN A 15 -15.55 22.17 6.57
CA GLN A 15 -16.12 21.31 7.59
C GLN A 15 -15.27 20.04 7.58
N VAL A 16 -14.34 19.94 8.53
CA VAL A 16 -13.67 18.69 8.81
C VAL A 16 -14.78 17.75 9.25
N ALA A 17 -15.23 16.87 8.35
CA ALA A 17 -16.09 15.76 8.74
C ALA A 17 -15.38 15.11 9.92
N SER A 18 -16.02 15.13 11.10
CA SER A 18 -15.55 14.38 12.24
C SER A 18 -15.56 12.92 11.80
N GLY A 19 -14.39 12.44 11.34
CA GLY A 19 -14.25 11.09 10.83
C GLY A 19 -14.76 10.14 11.90
N GLN A 20 -15.83 9.42 11.59
CA GLN A 20 -16.33 8.38 12.47
C GLN A 20 -15.17 7.40 12.71
N LEU A 21 -14.96 7.01 13.96
CA LEU A 21 -13.97 5.98 14.29
C LEU A 21 -14.25 4.75 13.42
N SER A 22 -13.17 4.11 12.94
CA SER A 22 -13.26 2.83 12.25
C SER A 22 -14.07 1.83 13.09
N HIS A 23 -14.93 1.09 12.42
CA HIS A 23 -15.72 0.01 13.01
C HIS A 23 -14.99 -1.34 12.98
N THR A 24 -13.85 -1.43 12.30
CA THR A 24 -13.13 -2.70 12.08
C THR A 24 -11.81 -2.75 12.85
N TRP A 25 -10.96 -1.70 12.77
CA TRP A 25 -9.67 -1.68 13.44
C TRP A 25 -9.29 -0.29 13.96
N VAL A 26 -8.96 -0.21 15.26
CA VAL A 26 -8.37 0.99 15.85
C VAL A 26 -7.15 0.62 16.69
N SER A 27 -5.99 1.11 16.26
CA SER A 27 -4.70 0.86 16.91
C SER A 27 -4.48 1.72 18.15
N ASP A 28 -4.96 2.97 18.13
CA ASP A 28 -4.93 3.88 19.28
C ASP A 28 -5.93 3.43 20.36
N GLN A 29 -5.40 3.11 21.54
CA GLN A 29 -6.17 2.60 22.68
C GLN A 29 -6.85 3.70 23.50
N GLY A 30 -6.58 4.99 23.21
CA GLY A 30 -7.18 6.13 23.90
C GLY A 30 -6.66 6.39 25.31
N ASP A 31 -5.71 5.59 25.80
CA ASP A 31 -5.11 5.65 27.14
C ASP A 31 -3.64 6.09 27.10
N GLY A 32 -3.18 6.61 25.97
CA GLY A 32 -1.77 6.95 25.74
C GLY A 32 -0.91 5.80 25.21
N THR A 33 -1.50 4.64 24.94
CA THR A 33 -0.85 3.48 24.30
C THR A 33 -1.44 3.16 22.93
N TYR A 34 -0.70 2.38 22.13
CA TYR A 34 -1.17 1.82 20.86
C TYR A 34 -0.91 0.31 20.82
N LYS A 35 -1.66 -0.40 19.97
CA LYS A 35 -1.39 -1.79 19.60
C LYS A 35 -0.95 -1.89 18.14
N ASN A 36 -0.03 -2.81 17.87
CA ASN A 36 0.36 -3.17 16.51
C ASN A 36 -0.59 -4.25 15.94
N PRO A 37 -0.81 -4.28 14.60
CA PRO A 37 -0.33 -3.28 13.64
C PRO A 37 -1.02 -1.91 13.80
N VAL A 38 -0.28 -0.83 13.58
CA VAL A 38 -0.85 0.54 13.57
C VAL A 38 -1.77 0.77 12.37
N LEU A 39 -1.58 0.03 11.25
CA LEU A 39 -2.55 -0.14 10.17
C LEU A 39 -2.68 -1.62 9.82
N HIS A 40 -3.89 -2.17 9.95
CA HIS A 40 -4.20 -3.58 9.64
C HIS A 40 -4.72 -3.74 8.20
N ALA A 41 -3.97 -3.19 7.26
CA ALA A 41 -4.25 -3.29 5.83
C ALA A 41 -2.91 -3.32 5.07
N ASP A 42 -2.93 -3.79 3.82
CA ASP A 42 -1.74 -3.97 2.99
C ASP A 42 -1.11 -2.65 2.51
N TYR A 43 -0.52 -1.90 3.44
CA TYR A 43 0.35 -0.74 3.17
C TYR A 43 1.79 -1.19 3.18
N SER A 44 2.08 -2.06 2.22
CA SER A 44 3.33 -2.75 2.15
C SER A 44 4.53 -1.87 1.82
N ASP A 45 5.74 -2.34 2.16
CA ASP A 45 7.00 -1.65 1.86
C ASP A 45 7.04 -0.17 2.32
N PRO A 46 6.57 0.15 3.55
CA PRO A 46 6.34 1.54 3.94
C PRO A 46 7.67 2.29 3.99
N ASP A 47 7.66 3.52 3.46
CA ASP A 47 8.70 4.51 3.73
C ASP A 47 8.05 5.82 4.17
N ALA A 48 8.66 6.48 5.14
CA ALA A 48 8.08 7.64 5.81
C ALA A 48 9.11 8.72 6.05
N VAL A 49 8.63 9.96 6.07
CA VAL A 49 9.43 11.15 6.33
C VAL A 49 8.69 12.07 7.30
N ARG A 50 9.45 12.74 8.18
CA ARG A 50 8.93 13.84 8.99
C ARG A 50 9.19 15.17 8.29
N VAL A 51 8.16 16.02 8.20
CA VAL A 51 8.26 17.41 7.76
C VAL A 51 7.69 18.30 8.85
N GLY A 52 8.55 19.00 9.59
CA GLY A 52 8.13 19.75 10.77
C GLY A 52 7.54 18.84 11.85
N ALA A 53 6.25 18.99 12.14
CA ALA A 53 5.51 18.18 13.12
C ALA A 53 4.64 17.10 12.47
N ASP A 54 4.64 17.01 11.14
CA ASP A 54 3.81 16.10 10.36
C ASP A 54 4.64 14.94 9.81
N TYR A 55 4.00 13.79 9.69
CA TYR A 55 4.58 12.57 9.14
C TYR A 55 3.83 12.17 7.89
N TYR A 56 4.57 11.83 6.86
CA TYR A 56 4.03 11.35 5.60
C TYR A 56 4.63 9.99 5.30
N MET A 57 3.79 9.08 4.81
CA MET A 57 4.19 7.72 4.45
C MET A 57 3.66 7.39 3.07
N THR A 58 4.44 6.63 2.31
CA THR A 58 4.00 5.94 1.10
C THR A 58 4.19 4.44 1.24
N ALA A 59 3.51 3.67 0.40
CA ALA A 59 3.60 2.22 0.33
C ALA A 59 3.68 1.77 -1.13
N SER A 60 4.09 0.52 -1.36
CA SER A 60 3.94 -0.13 -2.67
C SER A 60 2.46 -0.22 -3.05
N SER A 61 2.20 -0.26 -4.35
CA SER A 61 0.86 -0.46 -4.90
C SER A 61 0.82 -1.46 -6.04
N PHE A 62 1.97 -1.99 -6.47
CA PHE A 62 2.06 -2.91 -7.60
C PHE A 62 1.33 -2.35 -8.83
N GLU A 63 0.37 -3.09 -9.40
CA GLU A 63 -0.46 -2.63 -10.51
C GLU A 63 -1.68 -1.81 -10.11
N ASP A 64 -1.97 -1.66 -8.81
CA ASP A 64 -3.18 -1.01 -8.35
C ASP A 64 -3.12 0.50 -8.64
N VAL A 65 -4.17 1.01 -9.29
CA VAL A 65 -4.25 2.39 -9.78
C VAL A 65 -5.46 3.13 -9.18
N PRO A 66 -5.31 4.33 -8.62
CA PRO A 66 -4.07 5.10 -8.51
C PRO A 66 -3.07 4.42 -7.57
N GLY A 67 -1.78 4.57 -7.86
CA GLY A 67 -0.68 3.95 -7.13
C GLY A 67 0.06 4.94 -6.23
N LEU A 68 0.96 4.41 -5.41
CA LEU A 68 1.73 5.16 -4.41
C LEU A 68 0.82 5.96 -3.45
N PRO A 69 0.04 5.28 -2.59
CA PRO A 69 -0.83 5.94 -1.62
C PRO A 69 -0.01 6.83 -0.69
N ILE A 70 -0.49 8.04 -0.42
CA ILE A 70 0.12 8.98 0.51
C ILE A 70 -0.73 9.06 1.77
N LEU A 71 -0.12 8.74 2.91
CA LEU A 71 -0.73 8.78 4.22
C LEU A 71 -0.10 9.89 5.05
N HIS A 72 -0.92 10.54 5.88
CA HIS A 72 -0.52 11.60 6.79
C HIS A 72 -0.82 11.22 8.23
N SER A 73 0.10 11.50 9.14
CA SER A 73 -0.06 11.34 10.58
C SER A 73 0.57 12.49 11.35
N LYS A 74 0.07 12.72 12.56
CA LYS A 74 0.69 13.61 13.56
C LYS A 74 1.29 12.87 14.76
N ASP A 75 1.09 11.55 14.83
CA ASP A 75 1.47 10.75 15.99
C ASP A 75 2.02 9.35 15.67
N LEU A 76 2.26 9.04 14.39
CA LEU A 76 2.75 7.75 13.87
C LEU A 76 1.81 6.56 14.07
N VAL A 77 0.69 6.74 14.78
CA VAL A 77 -0.27 5.67 15.11
C VAL A 77 -1.54 5.83 14.28
N ASN A 78 -2.06 7.05 14.22
CA ASN A 78 -3.28 7.38 13.49
C ASN A 78 -2.91 7.94 12.12
N TRP A 79 -3.38 7.29 11.06
CA TRP A 79 -3.03 7.64 9.69
C TRP A 79 -4.27 7.91 8.85
N ARG A 80 -4.21 9.01 8.11
CA ARG A 80 -5.23 9.38 7.12
C ARG A 80 -4.66 9.18 5.72
N LEU A 81 -5.37 8.44 4.87
CA LEU A 81 -5.09 8.44 3.42
C LEU A 81 -5.45 9.81 2.84
N VAL A 82 -4.47 10.54 2.33
CA VAL A 82 -4.63 11.93 1.84
C VAL A 82 -4.51 12.06 0.32
N GLY A 83 -4.09 11.01 -0.37
CA GLY A 83 -4.03 10.98 -1.82
C GLY A 83 -3.23 9.80 -2.34
N HIS A 84 -2.91 9.85 -3.63
CA HIS A 84 -2.04 8.92 -4.33
C HIS A 84 -1.11 9.72 -5.23
N ALA A 85 0.18 9.38 -5.25
CA ALA A 85 1.16 10.15 -6.02
C ALA A 85 1.12 9.81 -7.52
N LEU A 86 0.65 8.61 -7.89
CA LEU A 86 0.70 8.12 -9.26
C LEU A 86 -0.71 7.80 -9.78
N PRO A 87 -1.39 8.74 -10.46
CA PRO A 87 -2.74 8.53 -10.96
C PRO A 87 -2.85 7.43 -12.02
N ARG A 88 -1.77 7.15 -12.74
CA ARG A 88 -1.68 6.14 -13.80
C ARG A 88 -0.27 5.55 -13.85
N LEU A 89 -0.16 4.25 -14.07
CA LEU A 89 1.12 3.55 -14.24
C LEU A 89 1.71 3.79 -15.63
N GLN A 90 3.05 3.80 -15.70
CA GLN A 90 3.81 3.97 -16.93
C GLN A 90 4.70 2.75 -17.18
N PRO A 91 4.84 2.26 -18.43
CA PRO A 91 4.22 2.77 -19.65
C PRO A 91 2.72 2.46 -19.79
N GLU A 92 1.93 3.45 -20.19
CA GLU A 92 0.46 3.39 -20.28
C GLU A 92 -0.09 2.12 -20.95
N ALA A 93 0.46 1.72 -22.11
CA ALA A 93 0.00 0.56 -22.87
C ALA A 93 0.29 -0.78 -22.16
N HIS A 94 1.36 -0.84 -21.35
CA HIS A 94 1.71 -2.04 -20.61
C HIS A 94 0.69 -2.33 -19.51
N PHE A 95 0.21 -1.28 -18.84
CA PHE A 95 -0.73 -1.32 -17.72
C PHE A 95 -2.20 -1.07 -18.15
N ALA A 96 -2.51 -1.15 -19.44
CA ALA A 96 -3.88 -1.14 -19.94
C ALA A 96 -4.66 -2.44 -19.63
N VAL A 97 -3.95 -3.46 -19.15
CA VAL A 97 -4.45 -4.76 -18.67
C VAL A 97 -3.81 -5.08 -17.32
N PRO A 98 -4.40 -5.95 -16.49
CA PRO A 98 -3.81 -6.34 -15.20
C PRO A 98 -2.40 -6.92 -15.33
N ARG A 99 -1.56 -6.68 -14.32
CA ARG A 99 -0.13 -7.02 -14.30
C ARG A 99 0.33 -7.57 -12.94
N HIS A 100 -0.42 -8.55 -12.45
CA HIS A 100 -0.29 -9.19 -11.13
C HIS A 100 1.15 -9.24 -10.59
N GLY A 101 1.42 -8.40 -9.59
CA GLY A 101 2.70 -8.31 -8.87
C GLY A 101 3.81 -7.55 -9.61
N ALA A 102 3.50 -6.81 -10.67
CA ALA A 102 4.41 -5.89 -11.36
C ALA A 102 4.08 -4.42 -11.00
N GLY A 103 4.66 -3.45 -11.72
CA GLY A 103 4.41 -2.04 -11.45
C GLY A 103 5.19 -1.51 -10.24
N VAL A 104 4.51 -0.78 -9.36
CA VAL A 104 5.11 -0.04 -8.25
C VAL A 104 5.55 -0.96 -7.12
N TRP A 105 6.84 -1.26 -7.08
CA TRP A 105 7.48 -1.95 -5.95
C TRP A 105 7.99 -0.94 -4.91
N ALA A 106 8.73 -1.42 -3.90
CA ALA A 106 9.16 -0.70 -2.71
C ALA A 106 9.65 0.75 -2.96
N PRO A 107 8.86 1.77 -2.58
CA PRO A 107 9.22 3.16 -2.80
C PRO A 107 10.16 3.71 -1.72
N SER A 108 10.74 4.87 -2.00
CA SER A 108 11.34 5.74 -0.98
C SER A 108 10.80 7.16 -1.07
N LEU A 109 10.48 7.73 0.09
CA LEU A 109 9.95 9.08 0.24
C LEU A 109 10.93 9.95 1.03
N ARG A 110 11.39 11.04 0.42
CA ARG A 110 12.28 12.02 1.06
C ARG A 110 11.71 13.41 0.93
N TYR A 111 12.07 14.28 1.89
CA TYR A 111 11.79 15.70 1.83
C TYR A 111 13.11 16.45 1.83
N HIS A 112 13.37 17.20 0.77
CA HIS A 112 14.63 17.90 0.56
C HIS A 112 14.36 19.25 -0.10
N ASN A 113 14.98 20.32 0.41
CA ASN A 113 14.86 21.69 -0.10
C ASN A 113 13.42 22.17 -0.38
N GLY A 114 12.50 21.84 0.53
CA GLY A 114 11.11 22.30 0.46
C GLY A 114 10.18 21.43 -0.40
N GLU A 115 10.68 20.32 -0.95
CA GLU A 115 9.94 19.46 -1.88
C GLU A 115 10.02 17.98 -1.47
N PHE A 116 8.96 17.23 -1.74
CA PHE A 116 8.92 15.78 -1.63
C PHE A 116 9.50 15.14 -2.89
N TYR A 117 10.33 14.13 -2.69
CA TYR A 117 10.91 13.28 -3.72
C TYR A 117 10.47 11.85 -3.43
N LEU A 118 9.73 11.25 -4.35
CA LEU A 118 9.24 9.88 -4.24
C LEU A 118 9.87 9.05 -5.36
N TYR A 119 10.83 8.20 -5.00
CA TYR A 119 11.42 7.22 -5.91
C TYR A 119 10.67 5.91 -5.80
N TYR A 120 10.36 5.28 -6.92
CA TYR A 120 9.82 3.92 -6.92
C TYR A 120 10.45 3.10 -8.05
N PRO A 121 10.70 1.81 -7.84
CA PRO A 121 11.09 0.90 -8.89
C PRO A 121 9.85 0.31 -9.57
N ASP A 122 9.98 0.11 -10.87
CA ASP A 122 9.28 -0.94 -11.60
C ASP A 122 10.34 -1.96 -12.01
N PRO A 123 10.30 -3.21 -11.51
CA PRO A 123 11.33 -4.20 -11.80
C PRO A 123 11.47 -4.54 -13.29
N ASP A 124 10.49 -4.23 -14.13
CA ASP A 124 10.54 -4.52 -15.56
C ASP A 124 11.12 -3.35 -16.37
N PHE A 125 11.07 -2.11 -15.85
CA PHE A 125 11.50 -0.90 -16.58
C PHE A 125 12.65 -0.13 -15.92
N GLY A 126 12.71 -0.05 -14.59
CA GLY A 126 13.74 0.65 -13.85
C GLY A 126 13.20 1.52 -12.72
N ILE A 127 13.99 2.53 -12.32
CA ILE A 127 13.68 3.40 -11.18
C ILE A 127 13.13 4.74 -11.68
N PHE A 128 11.97 5.11 -11.16
CA PHE A 128 11.25 6.35 -11.47
C PHE A 128 11.26 7.32 -10.29
N LEU A 129 11.00 8.59 -10.58
CA LEU A 129 10.88 9.68 -9.60
C LEU A 129 9.62 10.51 -9.88
N LEU A 130 8.87 10.82 -8.82
CA LEU A 130 7.89 11.89 -8.78
C LEU A 130 8.29 12.96 -7.74
N LYS A 131 7.91 14.21 -8.00
CA LYS A 131 8.13 15.33 -7.07
C LYS A 131 6.85 16.09 -6.77
N ALA A 132 6.75 16.64 -5.56
CA ALA A 132 5.65 17.53 -5.18
C ALA A 132 6.03 18.48 -4.05
N LYS A 133 5.52 19.71 -4.07
CA LYS A 133 5.72 20.68 -2.96
C LYS A 133 4.86 20.35 -1.72
N ARG A 134 3.80 19.58 -1.90
CA ARG A 134 2.89 19.11 -0.86
C ARG A 134 2.68 17.62 -1.04
N ALA A 135 2.55 16.87 0.05
CA ALA A 135 2.38 15.42 -0.02
C ALA A 135 1.05 15.02 -0.70
N GLU A 136 0.02 15.87 -0.58
CA GLU A 136 -1.28 15.72 -1.25
C GLU A 136 -1.21 16.05 -2.75
N GLY A 137 -0.07 16.58 -3.22
CA GLY A 137 0.16 16.93 -4.61
C GLY A 137 -0.23 18.38 -5.00
N PRO A 138 -0.29 18.66 -6.31
CA PRO A 138 -0.08 17.71 -7.41
C PRO A 138 1.37 17.18 -7.46
N TRP A 139 1.51 15.91 -7.85
CA TRP A 139 2.79 15.27 -8.13
C TRP A 139 3.15 15.44 -9.61
N SER A 140 4.45 15.50 -9.92
CA SER A 140 4.94 15.54 -11.30
C SER A 140 4.65 14.23 -12.04
N GLU A 141 4.70 14.26 -13.37
CA GLU A 141 4.79 13.03 -14.16
C GLU A 141 6.04 12.22 -13.77
N PRO A 142 6.01 10.87 -13.86
CA PRO A 142 7.16 10.03 -13.53
C PRO A 142 8.35 10.27 -14.46
N VAL A 143 9.52 10.51 -13.88
CA VAL A 143 10.79 10.60 -14.60
C VAL A 143 11.56 9.29 -14.43
N LEU A 144 11.94 8.64 -15.52
CA LEU A 144 12.81 7.46 -15.49
C LEU A 144 14.25 7.86 -15.15
N VAL A 145 14.66 7.65 -13.91
CA VAL A 145 15.98 8.05 -13.37
C VAL A 145 17.06 7.06 -13.75
N ALA A 146 16.74 5.76 -13.71
CA ALA A 146 17.65 4.69 -14.07
C ALA A 146 16.88 3.57 -14.78
N ALA A 147 17.09 3.43 -16.08
CA ALA A 147 16.53 2.32 -16.85
C ALA A 147 17.27 1.01 -16.53
N GLY A 148 16.54 -0.08 -16.38
CA GLY A 148 17.14 -1.39 -16.18
C GLY A 148 16.20 -2.40 -15.56
N LYS A 149 16.30 -3.64 -16.02
CA LYS A 149 15.49 -4.74 -15.51
C LYS A 149 16.03 -5.25 -14.17
N GLY A 150 15.14 -5.36 -13.20
CA GLY A 150 15.37 -5.88 -11.86
C GLY A 150 16.06 -4.92 -10.90
N LEU A 151 16.14 -3.62 -11.23
CA LEU A 151 16.55 -2.58 -10.26
C LEU A 151 15.40 -2.34 -9.29
N ILE A 152 15.61 -2.59 -8.00
CA ILE A 152 14.56 -2.48 -6.98
C ILE A 152 15.01 -1.67 -5.77
N ASP A 153 14.03 -1.28 -4.96
CA ASP A 153 14.16 -0.68 -3.64
C ASP A 153 15.09 0.55 -3.59
N PRO A 154 14.88 1.55 -4.47
CA PRO A 154 15.70 2.75 -4.52
C PRO A 154 15.53 3.60 -3.26
N CYS A 155 16.63 4.12 -2.74
CA CYS A 155 16.59 5.18 -1.73
C CYS A 155 17.68 6.24 -1.98
N PRO A 156 17.30 7.51 -2.22
CA PRO A 156 18.27 8.57 -2.42
C PRO A 156 18.83 9.08 -1.09
N LEU A 157 20.02 9.67 -1.15
CA LEU A 157 20.66 10.43 -0.08
C LEU A 157 21.28 11.69 -0.68
N TRP A 158 20.79 12.86 -0.24
CA TRP A 158 21.48 14.13 -0.44
C TRP A 158 22.52 14.29 0.66
N ASP A 159 23.78 14.34 0.26
CA ASP A 159 24.90 14.37 1.19
C ASP A 159 25.37 15.80 1.46
N ASP A 160 26.05 15.98 2.59
CA ASP A 160 26.60 17.28 3.04
C ASP A 160 27.69 17.81 2.09
N ASP A 161 28.28 16.94 1.26
CA ASP A 161 29.27 17.32 0.24
C ASP A 161 28.62 17.87 -1.05
N GLY A 162 27.29 18.00 -1.09
CA GLY A 162 26.52 18.49 -2.22
C GLY A 162 26.30 17.45 -3.33
N LYS A 163 26.79 16.22 -3.16
CA LYS A 163 26.51 15.11 -4.08
C LYS A 163 25.26 14.37 -3.63
N VAL A 164 24.67 13.67 -4.58
CA VAL A 164 23.47 12.86 -4.37
C VAL A 164 23.80 11.43 -4.75
N TYR A 165 23.39 10.50 -3.90
CA TYR A 165 23.62 9.08 -4.07
C TYR A 165 22.30 8.32 -4.05
N LEU A 166 22.26 7.16 -4.67
CA LEU A 166 21.12 6.25 -4.69
C LEU A 166 21.61 4.86 -4.31
N VAL A 167 21.15 4.33 -3.18
CA VAL A 167 21.27 2.89 -2.91
C VAL A 167 20.09 2.17 -3.54
N HIS A 168 20.31 0.95 -4.04
CA HIS A 168 19.26 0.08 -4.53
C HIS A 168 19.69 -1.39 -4.41
N ALA A 169 18.72 -2.29 -4.49
CA ALA A 169 18.91 -3.74 -4.53
C ALA A 169 18.60 -4.29 -5.93
N TYR A 170 18.64 -5.62 -6.06
CA TYR A 170 18.34 -6.34 -7.30
C TYR A 170 17.33 -7.46 -7.10
N ALA A 171 16.32 -7.51 -7.96
CA ALA A 171 15.33 -8.59 -7.99
C ALA A 171 15.87 -9.80 -8.79
N GLY A 172 16.13 -10.91 -8.11
CA GLY A 172 16.60 -12.14 -8.76
C GLY A 172 15.67 -12.64 -9.86
N SER A 173 14.36 -12.44 -9.72
CA SER A 173 13.34 -12.80 -10.71
C SER A 173 13.44 -12.04 -12.04
N ARG A 174 14.14 -10.90 -12.06
CA ARG A 174 14.26 -10.02 -13.24
C ARG A 174 15.70 -9.83 -13.68
N ALA A 175 16.59 -9.47 -12.75
CA ALA A 175 18.00 -9.21 -13.00
C ALA A 175 18.87 -10.48 -13.04
N GLY A 176 18.37 -11.63 -12.56
CA GLY A 176 19.16 -12.86 -12.41
C GLY A 176 20.16 -12.82 -11.25
N ILE A 177 20.22 -11.71 -10.50
CA ILE A 177 21.03 -11.52 -9.29
C ILE A 177 20.15 -10.97 -8.16
N LYS A 178 20.48 -11.32 -6.92
CA LYS A 178 19.83 -10.82 -5.69
C LYS A 178 20.82 -10.82 -4.53
N SER A 179 20.38 -10.44 -3.33
CA SER A 179 21.22 -10.45 -2.12
C SER A 179 22.43 -9.51 -2.19
N VAL A 180 22.38 -8.46 -3.01
CA VAL A 180 23.46 -7.49 -3.18
C VAL A 180 22.90 -6.07 -3.17
N LEU A 181 23.66 -5.14 -2.59
CA LEU A 181 23.32 -3.72 -2.56
C LEU A 181 24.36 -2.92 -3.34
N ALA A 182 23.90 -2.00 -4.18
CA ALA A 182 24.76 -1.12 -4.95
C ALA A 182 24.43 0.36 -4.71
N VAL A 183 25.44 1.22 -4.81
CA VAL A 183 25.28 2.68 -4.74
C VAL A 183 25.66 3.30 -6.09
N LYS A 184 24.76 4.13 -6.61
CA LYS A 184 24.97 4.97 -7.81
C LYS A 184 25.05 6.43 -7.42
N ARG A 185 25.80 7.23 -8.18
CA ARG A 185 25.71 8.70 -8.08
C ARG A 185 24.50 9.20 -8.87
N LEU A 186 23.78 10.18 -8.35
CA LEU A 186 22.72 10.89 -9.06
C LEU A 186 23.20 12.28 -9.52
N SER A 187 22.49 12.85 -10.49
CA SER A 187 22.55 14.29 -10.77
C SER A 187 22.13 15.09 -9.53
N ALA A 188 22.56 16.34 -9.44
CA ALA A 188 22.30 17.18 -8.25
C ALA A 188 20.80 17.38 -7.95
N ASP A 189 19.98 17.40 -9.00
CA ASP A 189 18.52 17.50 -8.93
C ASP A 189 17.82 16.14 -8.76
N GLY A 190 18.59 15.05 -8.72
CA GLY A 190 18.13 13.67 -8.52
C GLY A 190 17.45 13.01 -9.72
N THR A 191 17.40 13.64 -10.89
CA THR A 191 16.57 13.20 -12.03
C THR A 191 17.25 12.16 -12.94
N SER A 192 18.55 11.93 -12.81
CA SER A 192 19.26 10.88 -13.54
C SER A 192 20.33 10.21 -12.69
N ALA A 193 20.60 8.94 -12.97
CA ALA A 193 21.63 8.16 -12.30
C ALA A 193 22.83 7.86 -13.22
N ALA A 194 24.00 7.73 -12.60
CA ALA A 194 25.15 7.14 -13.26
C ALA A 194 24.83 5.72 -13.75
N ARG A 195 25.38 5.37 -14.92
CA ARG A 195 25.17 4.07 -15.55
C ARG A 195 25.66 2.94 -14.65
N ASP A 196 26.87 3.07 -14.12
CA ASP A 196 27.49 2.03 -13.30
C ASP A 196 27.28 2.33 -11.81
N GLY A 197 27.09 1.28 -11.02
CA GLY A 197 27.00 1.34 -9.56
C GLY A 197 28.21 0.69 -8.92
N VAL A 198 28.47 1.02 -7.65
CA VAL A 198 29.48 0.37 -6.82
C VAL A 198 28.78 -0.63 -5.93
N LEU A 199 29.18 -1.91 -5.98
CA LEU A 199 28.74 -2.92 -5.02
C LEU A 199 29.23 -2.52 -3.63
N VAL A 200 28.31 -2.31 -2.68
CA VAL A 200 28.66 -1.88 -1.32
C VAL A 200 28.43 -2.98 -0.28
N TYR A 201 27.65 -4.01 -0.62
CA TYR A 201 27.40 -5.16 0.24
C TYR A 201 27.03 -6.40 -0.59
N ASP A 202 27.63 -7.54 -0.27
CA ASP A 202 27.26 -8.85 -0.80
C ASP A 202 26.78 -9.74 0.36
N GLY A 203 25.49 -10.06 0.34
CA GLY A 203 24.81 -10.84 1.36
C GLY A 203 24.65 -12.31 1.02
N HIS A 204 25.16 -12.83 -0.10
CA HIS A 204 24.85 -14.20 -0.54
C HIS A 204 25.10 -15.28 0.52
N GLU A 205 26.20 -15.16 1.27
CA GLU A 205 26.59 -16.17 2.26
C GLU A 205 25.88 -16.01 3.61
N THR A 206 25.68 -14.76 4.06
CA THR A 206 25.24 -14.46 5.44
C THR A 206 23.82 -13.89 5.52
N ASP A 207 23.41 -13.12 4.51
CA ASP A 207 22.16 -12.35 4.48
C ASP A 207 21.44 -12.55 3.14
N PRO A 208 21.01 -13.78 2.84
CA PRO A 208 20.32 -14.06 1.59
C PRO A 208 19.06 -13.19 1.50
N THR A 209 18.77 -12.68 0.30
CA THR A 209 17.64 -11.77 0.07
C THR A 209 17.76 -10.47 0.87
N ILE A 210 18.98 -9.96 1.07
CA ILE A 210 19.13 -8.57 1.52
C ILE A 210 18.57 -7.61 0.45
N GLU A 211 17.60 -6.80 0.85
CA GLU A 211 16.85 -5.91 -0.01
C GLU A 211 16.27 -4.74 0.81
N GLY A 212 15.35 -3.95 0.25
CA GLY A 212 14.67 -2.85 0.92
C GLY A 212 15.57 -1.75 1.50
N PRO A 213 16.76 -1.41 0.93
CA PRO A 213 17.70 -0.50 1.58
C PRO A 213 17.12 0.91 1.72
N LYS A 214 17.16 1.45 2.94
CA LYS A 214 16.93 2.87 3.23
C LYS A 214 18.23 3.54 3.67
N PHE A 215 18.60 4.59 2.94
CA PHE A 215 19.86 5.30 3.07
C PHE A 215 19.73 6.51 4.01
N TYR A 216 20.61 6.60 4.99
CA TYR A 216 20.67 7.71 5.95
C TYR A 216 22.10 8.14 6.22
N LYS A 217 22.25 9.34 6.77
CA LYS A 217 23.52 9.83 7.34
C LYS A 217 23.30 10.36 8.75
N ARG A 218 24.16 9.98 9.69
CA ARG A 218 24.12 10.46 11.09
C ARG A 218 25.50 10.37 11.71
N ASN A 219 25.91 11.38 12.47
CA ASN A 219 27.19 11.39 13.22
C ASN A 219 28.43 11.03 12.36
N GLY A 220 28.44 11.49 11.10
CA GLY A 220 29.51 11.19 10.15
C GLY A 220 29.57 9.74 9.67
N TRP A 221 28.50 8.97 9.88
CA TRP A 221 28.31 7.62 9.34
C TRP A 221 27.23 7.63 8.27
N TYR A 222 27.43 6.85 7.22
CA TYR A 222 26.41 6.41 6.29
C TYR A 222 25.78 5.14 6.84
N TYR A 223 24.46 5.07 6.84
CA TYR A 223 23.71 3.90 7.27
C TYR A 223 22.81 3.39 6.15
N ILE A 224 22.80 2.08 5.93
CA ILE A 224 21.83 1.41 5.08
C ILE A 224 21.02 0.47 5.96
N PHE A 225 19.74 0.79 6.15
CA PHE A 225 18.79 -0.09 6.83
C PHE A 225 18.22 -1.02 5.77
N ALA A 226 18.54 -2.31 5.83
CA ALA A 226 18.14 -3.28 4.83
C ALA A 226 17.76 -4.60 5.53
N PRO A 227 16.52 -5.06 5.47
CA PRO A 227 16.19 -6.40 5.95
C PRO A 227 16.85 -7.49 5.09
N ALA A 228 16.96 -8.70 5.64
CA ALA A 228 17.39 -9.89 4.92
C ALA A 228 16.67 -11.13 5.45
N GLY A 229 16.86 -12.29 4.80
CA GLY A 229 16.22 -13.55 5.18
C GLY A 229 14.82 -13.75 4.59
N GLY A 230 14.38 -12.83 3.73
CA GLY A 230 13.08 -12.86 3.06
C GLY A 230 11.94 -12.31 3.92
N VAL A 231 10.83 -11.98 3.26
CA VAL A 231 9.68 -11.32 3.89
C VAL A 231 9.08 -12.09 5.08
N PRO A 232 8.77 -13.40 5.01
CA PRO A 232 8.07 -14.08 6.11
C PRO A 232 8.96 -14.46 7.30
N THR A 233 10.27 -14.61 7.09
CA THR A 233 11.21 -15.23 8.05
C THR A 233 12.41 -14.34 8.40
N GLY A 234 12.46 -13.14 7.82
CA GLY A 234 13.65 -12.29 7.86
C GLY A 234 13.91 -11.58 9.18
N TRP A 235 14.92 -10.72 9.13
CA TRP A 235 15.38 -9.85 10.21
C TRP A 235 15.78 -8.49 9.65
N GLN A 236 15.84 -7.49 10.51
CA GLN A 236 16.29 -6.15 10.15
C GLN A 236 17.79 -6.00 10.40
N LEU A 237 18.56 -5.76 9.33
CA LEU A 237 19.96 -5.37 9.42
C LEU A 237 20.10 -3.85 9.33
N VAL A 238 21.19 -3.36 9.91
CA VAL A 238 21.76 -2.06 9.57
C VAL A 238 23.21 -2.27 9.20
N LEU A 239 23.58 -1.68 8.08
CA LEU A 239 24.94 -1.54 7.62
C LEU A 239 25.42 -0.12 7.93
N ARG A 240 26.66 0.09 8.35
CA ARG A 240 27.23 1.44 8.47
C ARG A 240 28.66 1.57 7.94
N SER A 241 29.01 2.74 7.41
CA SER A 241 30.39 3.05 6.99
C SER A 241 30.72 4.53 7.14
N ARG A 242 32.01 4.87 7.26
CA ARG A 242 32.50 6.26 7.17
C ARG A 242 32.60 6.74 5.72
N SER A 243 32.54 5.82 4.76
CA SER A 243 32.58 6.11 3.32
C SER A 243 31.26 5.67 2.69
N VAL A 244 30.70 6.49 1.80
CA VAL A 244 29.45 6.18 1.09
C VAL A 244 29.54 4.86 0.30
N TYR A 245 30.74 4.49 -0.14
CA TYR A 245 31.03 3.27 -0.89
C TYR A 245 31.56 2.12 -0.02
N GLY A 246 31.59 2.28 1.30
CA GLY A 246 32.05 1.24 2.21
C GLY A 246 33.58 1.24 2.45
N PRO A 247 34.11 0.15 3.04
CA PRO A 247 33.38 -1.06 3.42
C PRO A 247 32.36 -0.79 4.53
N TYR A 248 31.25 -1.54 4.52
CA TYR A 248 30.18 -1.41 5.52
C TYR A 248 30.33 -2.46 6.62
N GLU A 249 30.26 -2.02 7.88
CA GLU A 249 30.07 -2.88 9.05
C GLU A 249 28.61 -3.34 9.10
N ARG A 250 28.37 -4.60 9.49
CA ARG A 250 27.04 -5.23 9.56
C ARG A 250 26.58 -5.42 11.01
N LYS A 251 25.31 -5.15 11.31
CA LYS A 251 24.68 -5.53 12.58
C LYS A 251 23.21 -5.95 12.40
N LEU A 252 22.77 -7.02 13.07
CA LEU A 252 21.34 -7.29 13.30
C LEU A 252 20.84 -6.35 14.39
N VAL A 253 19.76 -5.64 14.12
CA VAL A 253 19.22 -4.62 15.06
C VAL A 253 17.81 -4.93 15.53
N MET A 254 17.12 -5.84 14.83
CA MET A 254 15.85 -6.42 15.24
C MET A 254 15.60 -7.74 14.51
N ASP A 255 15.02 -8.72 15.20
CA ASP A 255 14.46 -9.94 14.63
C ASP A 255 13.14 -10.31 15.33
N GLN A 256 12.50 -11.40 14.92
CA GLN A 256 11.23 -11.82 15.53
C GLN A 256 11.36 -12.12 17.03
N GLY A 257 12.49 -12.70 17.45
CA GLY A 257 12.74 -13.17 18.81
C GLY A 257 11.63 -14.07 19.34
N THR A 258 11.08 -13.73 20.50
CA THR A 258 9.99 -14.48 21.16
C THR A 258 8.58 -14.01 20.76
N THR A 259 8.47 -13.10 19.80
CA THR A 259 7.21 -12.42 19.47
C THR A 259 6.42 -13.16 18.38
N ALA A 260 5.14 -12.81 18.23
CA ALA A 260 4.28 -13.28 17.14
C ALA A 260 4.41 -12.44 15.85
N ILE A 261 5.34 -11.49 15.80
CA ILE A 261 5.56 -10.60 14.66
C ILE A 261 6.70 -11.20 13.83
N ASN A 262 6.33 -12.06 12.88
CA ASN A 262 7.29 -12.72 12.00
C ASN A 262 7.94 -11.74 11.03
N GLY A 263 9.19 -12.04 10.66
CA GLY A 263 9.90 -11.38 9.56
C GLY A 263 9.78 -9.86 9.57
N PRO A 264 10.20 -9.13 10.63
CA PRO A 264 10.17 -7.68 10.59
C PRO A 264 11.02 -7.18 9.42
N HIS A 265 10.34 -6.59 8.43
CA HIS A 265 10.93 -6.32 7.13
C HIS A 265 10.60 -4.89 6.71
N GLN A 266 11.60 -4.26 6.08
CA GLN A 266 11.57 -2.99 5.34
C GLN A 266 10.74 -1.85 5.96
N GLY A 267 11.40 -0.72 6.18
CA GLY A 267 10.79 0.31 6.99
C GLY A 267 11.46 1.66 6.99
N ALA A 268 10.90 2.56 7.78
CA ALA A 268 11.34 3.95 7.88
C ALA A 268 11.78 4.28 9.30
N TRP A 269 13.00 4.81 9.42
CA TRP A 269 13.44 5.45 10.65
C TRP A 269 12.97 6.91 10.66
N VAL A 270 12.23 7.28 11.69
CA VAL A 270 11.72 8.64 11.89
C VAL A 270 12.08 9.18 13.27
N THR A 271 12.11 10.50 13.39
CA THR A 271 12.33 11.20 14.66
C THR A 271 11.07 11.94 15.10
N THR A 272 10.90 12.16 16.40
CA THR A 272 9.91 13.12 16.92
C THR A 272 10.51 14.51 17.07
N PRO A 273 9.69 15.58 17.14
CA PRO A 273 10.18 16.92 17.48
C PRO A 273 10.91 16.98 18.83
N LYS A 274 10.63 16.03 19.74
CA LYS A 274 11.32 15.87 21.03
C LYS A 274 12.57 14.99 20.96
N GLY A 275 12.94 14.49 19.78
CA GLY A 275 14.16 13.70 19.57
C GLY A 275 14.02 12.20 19.86
N GLU A 276 12.81 11.67 20.08
CA GLU A 276 12.63 10.22 20.13
C GLU A 276 12.81 9.60 18.75
N HIS A 277 13.29 8.36 18.71
CA HIS A 277 13.44 7.60 17.46
C HIS A 277 12.42 6.47 17.42
N TRP A 278 11.85 6.27 16.23
CA TRP A 278 10.84 5.25 15.97
C TRP A 278 11.13 4.60 14.62
N PHE A 279 10.71 3.35 14.48
CA PHE A 279 10.84 2.60 13.24
C PHE A 279 9.49 2.04 12.81
N LEU A 280 9.04 2.43 11.61
CA LEU A 280 7.91 1.79 10.94
C LEU A 280 8.43 0.62 10.14
N HIS A 281 7.74 -0.53 10.13
CA HIS A 281 8.06 -1.67 9.27
C HIS A 281 6.78 -2.45 8.97
N PHE A 282 6.82 -3.46 8.09
CA PHE A 282 5.68 -4.33 7.89
C PHE A 282 5.86 -5.73 8.48
N GLN A 283 4.74 -6.45 8.60
CA GLN A 283 4.64 -7.89 8.86
C GLN A 283 3.80 -8.52 7.74
N ASP A 284 4.26 -9.62 7.15
CA ASP A 284 3.46 -10.41 6.21
C ASP A 284 2.40 -11.24 6.94
N LYS A 285 1.14 -11.07 6.54
CA LYS A 285 -0.03 -11.76 7.10
C LYS A 285 -0.88 -12.41 6.00
N GLU A 286 -0.23 -12.91 4.96
CA GLU A 286 -0.86 -13.75 3.93
C GLU A 286 -2.04 -13.02 3.25
N ALA A 287 -3.26 -13.54 3.37
CA ALA A 287 -4.46 -12.96 2.76
C ALA A 287 -4.81 -11.53 3.23
N TYR A 288 -4.24 -11.08 4.35
CA TYR A 288 -4.39 -9.69 4.82
C TYR A 288 -3.31 -8.75 4.25
N GLY A 289 -2.37 -9.28 3.47
CA GLY A 289 -1.21 -8.58 2.94
C GLY A 289 -0.20 -8.24 4.02
N ARG A 290 0.57 -7.17 3.80
CA ARG A 290 1.68 -6.75 4.65
C ARG A 290 1.25 -5.55 5.50
N VAL A 291 0.96 -5.82 6.77
CA VAL A 291 0.40 -4.83 7.72
C VAL A 291 1.48 -3.98 8.38
N LEU A 292 1.15 -2.74 8.77
CA LEU A 292 2.12 -1.75 9.27
C LEU A 292 2.31 -1.83 10.79
N HIS A 293 3.56 -1.91 11.24
CA HIS A 293 3.97 -1.90 12.63
C HIS A 293 4.79 -0.65 12.96
N LEU A 294 4.68 -0.18 14.20
CA LEU A 294 5.49 0.89 14.78
C LEU A 294 6.28 0.34 15.96
N GLN A 295 7.60 0.55 15.96
CA GLN A 295 8.54 0.08 16.99
C GLN A 295 9.25 1.25 17.65
N PRO A 296 9.46 1.22 18.98
CA PRO A 296 10.40 2.12 19.62
C PRO A 296 11.81 1.86 19.10
N MET A 297 12.64 2.89 19.03
CA MET A 297 14.02 2.77 18.60
C MET A 297 14.93 3.63 19.45
N ARG A 298 16.13 3.14 19.76
CA ARG A 298 17.17 3.89 20.47
C ARG A 298 18.52 3.71 19.80
N TRP A 299 19.43 4.65 20.03
CA TRP A 299 20.81 4.56 19.58
C TRP A 299 21.73 4.19 20.75
N VAL A 300 22.56 3.16 20.58
CA VAL A 300 23.58 2.72 21.53
C VAL A 300 24.90 2.58 20.77
N ALA A 301 25.92 3.33 21.16
CA ALA A 301 27.23 3.34 20.48
C ALA A 301 27.14 3.50 18.94
N ASP A 302 26.31 4.45 18.48
CA ASP A 302 26.03 4.72 17.07
C ASP A 302 25.47 3.52 16.27
N TRP A 303 24.85 2.57 16.96
CA TRP A 303 24.01 1.52 16.38
C TRP A 303 22.55 1.67 16.84
N PRO A 304 21.58 1.44 15.97
CA PRO A 304 20.20 1.42 16.39
C PRO A 304 19.86 0.09 17.06
N VAL A 305 18.96 0.13 18.02
CA VAL A 305 18.28 -1.02 18.62
C VAL A 305 16.80 -0.77 18.45
N ILE A 306 16.11 -1.63 17.72
CA ILE A 306 14.70 -1.44 17.32
C ILE A 306 13.85 -2.47 18.05
N GLY A 307 12.76 -2.03 18.69
CA GLY A 307 11.95 -2.86 19.57
C GLY A 307 12.46 -2.89 21.01
N GLU A 308 12.05 -3.91 21.77
CA GLU A 308 12.51 -4.16 23.13
C GLU A 308 13.69 -5.14 23.13
N ASP A 309 14.80 -4.72 23.71
CA ASP A 309 16.02 -5.52 23.88
C ASP A 309 16.15 -5.81 25.39
N LYS A 310 15.58 -6.95 25.80
CA LYS A 310 15.41 -7.35 27.21
C LYS A 310 16.63 -8.07 27.77
N ASP A 311 17.37 -8.77 26.91
CA ASP A 311 18.58 -9.50 27.26
C ASP A 311 19.86 -8.66 27.11
N GLY A 312 19.78 -7.50 26.47
CA GLY A 312 20.88 -6.53 26.38
C GLY A 312 21.91 -6.88 25.32
N ASP A 313 21.57 -7.74 24.34
CA ASP A 313 22.47 -8.12 23.25
C ASP A 313 22.63 -7.01 22.19
N GLY A 314 21.81 -5.95 22.28
CA GLY A 314 21.82 -4.80 21.39
C GLY A 314 21.09 -5.03 20.07
N LYS A 315 20.15 -5.98 20.04
CA LYS A 315 19.17 -6.27 19.00
C LYS A 315 17.80 -6.42 19.68
N GLY A 316 16.78 -5.69 19.22
CA GLY A 316 15.46 -5.73 19.87
C GLY A 316 14.47 -6.69 19.23
N GLU A 317 13.37 -6.93 19.93
CA GLU A 317 12.21 -7.69 19.46
C GLU A 317 10.99 -6.76 19.25
N PRO A 318 10.17 -6.96 18.21
CA PRO A 318 8.96 -6.18 17.94
C PRO A 318 7.95 -6.16 19.10
N VAL A 319 7.40 -5.00 19.43
CA VAL A 319 6.35 -4.87 20.45
C VAL A 319 4.96 -5.05 19.84
N LEU A 320 4.06 -5.72 20.57
CA LEU A 320 2.63 -5.78 20.22
C LEU A 320 1.85 -4.58 20.78
N ARG A 321 2.30 -4.01 21.88
CA ARG A 321 1.70 -2.84 22.54
C ARG A 321 2.81 -1.97 23.12
N TYR A 322 2.66 -0.66 22.99
CA TYR A 322 3.62 0.29 23.55
C TYR A 322 2.98 1.65 23.82
N ARG A 323 3.68 2.52 24.56
CA ARG A 323 3.25 3.93 24.71
C ARG A 323 3.30 4.65 23.36
N LYS A 324 2.40 5.61 23.15
CA LYS A 324 2.48 6.50 21.98
C LYS A 324 3.73 7.40 22.08
N PRO A 325 4.24 7.92 20.95
CA PRO A 325 5.35 8.88 20.96
C PRO A 325 5.03 10.13 21.79
N ASP A 326 6.03 10.62 22.54
CA ASP A 326 5.83 11.66 23.53
C ASP A 326 5.55 13.02 22.88
N GLY A 327 4.53 13.71 23.40
CA GLY A 327 4.16 15.05 22.94
C GLY A 327 3.54 15.12 21.55
N LEU A 328 3.37 13.98 20.87
CA LEU A 328 2.57 13.92 19.67
C LEU A 328 1.08 13.84 20.03
N ARG A 329 0.27 14.57 19.27
CA ARG A 329 -1.18 14.66 19.44
C ARG A 329 -1.82 14.55 18.07
N GLY A 330 -2.48 13.44 17.82
CA GLY A 330 -3.34 13.20 16.67
C GLY A 330 -4.76 12.88 17.11
N GLY A 331 -5.73 13.14 16.23
CA GLY A 331 -7.06 12.56 16.37
C GLY A 331 -7.02 11.07 16.00
N ARG A 332 -7.93 10.28 16.56
CA ARG A 332 -8.13 8.87 16.15
C ARG A 332 -8.71 8.84 14.75
N ILE A 333 -7.85 8.68 13.75
CA ILE A 333 -8.18 8.75 12.32
C ILE A 333 -7.54 7.55 11.63
N MET A 334 -8.32 6.91 10.77
CA MET A 334 -7.96 5.70 10.02
C MET A 334 -8.30 5.94 8.53
N PRO A 335 -7.71 5.17 7.59
CA PRO A 335 -8.14 5.18 6.20
C PRO A 335 -9.65 4.87 6.06
N PRO A 336 -10.33 5.42 5.04
CA PRO A 336 -11.76 5.19 4.85
C PRO A 336 -12.06 3.73 4.49
N GLU A 337 -13.14 3.20 5.06
CA GLU A 337 -13.59 1.81 4.90
C GLU A 337 -14.92 1.68 4.14
N SER A 338 -15.72 2.75 4.10
CA SER A 338 -17.03 2.79 3.45
C SER A 338 -17.15 3.98 2.51
N ASP A 339 -18.00 3.87 1.50
CA ASP A 339 -18.30 4.92 0.54
C ASP A 339 -19.77 4.89 0.17
N GLU A 340 -20.50 5.94 0.52
CA GLU A 340 -21.90 6.15 0.13
C GLU A 340 -22.00 6.85 -1.24
N PHE A 341 -20.86 7.12 -1.91
CA PHE A 341 -20.76 7.73 -3.23
C PHE A 341 -21.52 9.06 -3.38
N ASN A 342 -21.58 9.83 -2.30
CA ASN A 342 -22.16 11.17 -2.25
C ASN A 342 -21.19 12.26 -2.78
N GLY A 343 -19.93 11.89 -3.08
CA GLY A 343 -18.92 12.77 -3.66
C GLY A 343 -18.95 12.79 -5.19
N VAL A 344 -18.25 13.76 -5.79
CA VAL A 344 -18.10 13.89 -7.26
C VAL A 344 -17.08 12.93 -7.87
N GLY A 345 -16.49 12.05 -7.07
CA GLY A 345 -15.48 11.08 -7.48
C GLY A 345 -15.52 9.85 -6.58
N ILE A 346 -14.67 8.88 -6.91
CA ILE A 346 -14.51 7.65 -6.13
C ILE A 346 -13.65 7.96 -4.90
N GLY A 347 -13.99 7.42 -3.74
CA GLY A 347 -13.18 7.54 -2.52
C GLY A 347 -11.73 7.05 -2.69
N LEU A 348 -10.81 7.62 -1.92
CA LEU A 348 -9.36 7.34 -2.05
C LEU A 348 -8.97 5.88 -1.74
N GLN A 349 -9.81 5.15 -1.01
CA GLN A 349 -9.59 3.74 -0.65
C GLN A 349 -9.70 2.77 -1.82
N TRP A 350 -10.30 3.21 -2.93
CA TRP A 350 -10.57 2.36 -4.07
C TRP A 350 -9.43 2.43 -5.09
N GLN A 351 -9.04 1.27 -5.60
CA GLN A 351 -8.04 1.13 -6.64
C GLN A 351 -8.52 0.16 -7.73
N TRP A 352 -8.07 0.36 -8.95
CA TRP A 352 -8.30 -0.49 -10.12
C TRP A 352 -7.11 -1.42 -10.34
N MET A 353 -7.35 -2.64 -10.83
CA MET A 353 -6.26 -3.57 -11.19
C MET A 353 -5.54 -3.22 -12.51
N ALA A 354 -5.93 -2.13 -13.17
CA ALA A 354 -5.32 -1.63 -14.40
C ALA A 354 -5.59 -0.13 -14.58
N ASN A 355 -4.85 0.52 -15.48
CA ASN A 355 -5.03 1.93 -15.78
C ASN A 355 -6.49 2.21 -16.23
N PRO A 356 -7.24 3.07 -15.50
CA PRO A 356 -8.66 3.21 -15.73
C PRO A 356 -9.00 3.90 -17.05
N LYS A 357 -10.06 3.43 -17.71
CA LYS A 357 -10.67 4.15 -18.84
C LYS A 357 -11.74 5.10 -18.34
N ALA A 358 -11.87 6.26 -18.99
CA ALA A 358 -12.83 7.30 -18.62
C ALA A 358 -14.29 6.82 -18.60
N ILE A 359 -14.61 5.73 -19.29
CA ILE A 359 -15.97 5.18 -19.39
C ILE A 359 -16.31 4.13 -18.33
N TRP A 360 -15.36 3.69 -17.49
CA TRP A 360 -15.61 2.59 -16.56
C TRP A 360 -16.53 2.97 -15.42
N ALA A 361 -16.43 4.19 -14.91
CA ALA A 361 -17.16 4.60 -13.71
C ALA A 361 -17.54 6.07 -13.72
N PHE A 362 -18.74 6.36 -13.23
CA PHE A 362 -19.23 7.72 -13.02
C PHE A 362 -19.94 7.81 -11.67
N ALA A 363 -19.53 8.76 -10.84
CA ALA A 363 -20.24 9.10 -9.61
C ALA A 363 -21.51 9.91 -9.94
N ASP A 364 -22.62 9.59 -9.29
CA ASP A 364 -23.87 10.36 -9.33
C ASP A 364 -24.21 10.77 -7.89
N PRO A 365 -23.58 11.85 -7.38
CA PRO A 365 -23.73 12.28 -5.99
C PRO A 365 -25.17 12.68 -5.65
N GLY A 366 -25.96 13.12 -6.64
CA GLY A 366 -27.37 13.43 -6.44
C GLY A 366 -28.23 12.21 -6.09
N LYS A 367 -27.70 10.99 -6.33
CA LYS A 367 -28.34 9.72 -5.97
C LYS A 367 -27.53 8.90 -4.96
N GLY A 368 -26.32 9.33 -4.60
CA GLY A 368 -25.41 8.56 -3.75
C GLY A 368 -25.03 7.22 -4.36
N VAL A 369 -24.67 7.20 -5.65
CA VAL A 369 -24.29 5.97 -6.35
C VAL A 369 -23.04 6.12 -7.20
N LEU A 370 -22.23 5.07 -7.24
CA LEU A 370 -21.22 4.86 -8.26
C LEU A 370 -21.79 3.95 -9.35
N ARG A 371 -21.85 4.44 -10.58
CA ARG A 371 -22.22 3.60 -11.73
C ARG A 371 -20.97 3.01 -12.35
N LEU A 372 -20.86 1.68 -12.32
CA LEU A 372 -19.89 0.92 -13.11
C LEU A 372 -20.52 0.54 -14.45
N PHE A 373 -19.82 0.82 -15.55
CA PHE A 373 -20.22 0.39 -16.88
C PHE A 373 -19.52 -0.92 -17.25
N SER A 374 -20.23 -1.77 -17.97
CA SER A 374 -19.69 -3.02 -18.49
C SER A 374 -18.48 -2.75 -19.38
N ALA A 375 -17.39 -3.44 -19.09
CA ALA A 375 -16.23 -3.51 -19.96
C ALA A 375 -16.17 -4.90 -20.60
N PRO A 376 -15.85 -5.02 -21.89
CA PRO A 376 -15.60 -6.32 -22.49
C PRO A 376 -14.40 -6.96 -21.81
N LEU A 377 -14.51 -8.27 -21.55
CA LEU A 377 -13.34 -9.08 -21.24
C LEU A 377 -12.39 -9.05 -22.45
N PRO A 378 -11.08 -8.84 -22.25
CA PRO A 378 -10.10 -9.07 -23.31
C PRO A 378 -10.27 -10.48 -23.91
N ASP A 379 -10.04 -10.66 -25.21
CA ASP A 379 -10.14 -12.00 -25.84
C ASP A 379 -9.20 -13.03 -25.19
N SER A 380 -8.09 -12.55 -24.60
CA SER A 380 -7.14 -13.37 -23.84
C SER A 380 -7.55 -13.66 -22.40
N ALA A 381 -8.61 -13.02 -21.90
CA ALA A 381 -9.03 -13.16 -20.51
C ALA A 381 -9.64 -14.54 -20.29
N ARG A 382 -9.12 -15.25 -19.29
CA ARG A 382 -9.56 -16.60 -18.96
C ARG A 382 -10.67 -16.59 -17.92
N ASN A 383 -10.61 -15.60 -17.02
CA ASN A 383 -11.44 -15.51 -15.83
C ASN A 383 -11.34 -14.07 -15.25
N LEU A 384 -11.93 -13.78 -14.06
CA LEU A 384 -11.91 -12.42 -13.48
C LEU A 384 -10.51 -11.86 -13.16
N TRP A 385 -9.49 -12.71 -13.06
CA TRP A 385 -8.10 -12.30 -12.84
C TRP A 385 -7.56 -11.39 -13.95
N ASP A 386 -8.04 -11.59 -15.18
CA ASP A 386 -7.60 -10.85 -16.35
C ASP A 386 -8.53 -9.63 -16.63
N LEU A 387 -9.47 -9.31 -15.73
CA LEU A 387 -10.45 -8.22 -15.89
C LEU A 387 -9.85 -6.85 -15.47
N PRO A 388 -9.75 -5.86 -16.37
CA PRO A 388 -9.10 -4.59 -16.03
C PRO A 388 -9.93 -3.66 -15.14
N ASN A 389 -11.26 -3.75 -15.19
CA ASN A 389 -12.18 -2.82 -14.52
C ASN A 389 -12.77 -3.36 -13.22
N ALA A 390 -12.01 -4.17 -12.46
CA ALA A 390 -12.38 -4.46 -11.08
C ALA A 390 -11.96 -3.29 -10.19
N LEU A 391 -12.93 -2.71 -9.46
CA LEU A 391 -12.68 -1.70 -8.44
C LEU A 391 -12.60 -2.39 -7.08
N LEU A 392 -11.44 -2.34 -6.44
CA LEU A 392 -11.12 -3.10 -5.25
C LEU A 392 -10.67 -2.19 -4.11
N GLN A 393 -10.75 -2.75 -2.90
CA GLN A 393 -10.28 -2.14 -1.67
C GLN A 393 -9.58 -3.22 -0.84
N LYS A 394 -8.52 -2.83 -0.13
CA LYS A 394 -7.75 -3.71 0.77
C LYS A 394 -8.60 -4.20 1.93
N PHE A 395 -8.32 -5.39 2.44
CA PHE A 395 -8.89 -5.84 3.72
C PHE A 395 -8.49 -4.86 4.83
N PRO A 396 -9.44 -4.33 5.63
CA PRO A 396 -9.14 -3.31 6.65
C PRO A 396 -8.79 -3.89 8.04
N ALA A 397 -9.04 -5.20 8.23
CA ALA A 397 -8.83 -5.93 9.48
C ALA A 397 -8.88 -7.46 9.25
N GLU A 398 -8.61 -8.25 10.31
CA GLU A 398 -8.79 -9.72 10.27
C GLU A 398 -10.24 -10.16 10.19
N THR A 399 -11.13 -9.37 10.80
CA THR A 399 -12.56 -9.66 10.85
C THR A 399 -13.33 -8.42 10.47
N PHE A 400 -14.17 -8.53 9.44
CA PHE A 400 -15.00 -7.42 8.99
C PHE A 400 -16.18 -7.93 8.16
N THR A 401 -17.10 -7.04 7.82
CA THR A 401 -18.19 -7.31 6.89
C THR A 401 -18.24 -6.21 5.86
N ALA A 402 -18.25 -6.58 4.58
CA ALA A 402 -18.52 -5.67 3.48
C ALA A 402 -19.91 -5.98 2.91
N THR A 403 -20.73 -4.94 2.77
CA THR A 403 -22.07 -5.04 2.15
C THR A 403 -22.18 -3.98 1.07
N THR A 404 -22.69 -4.36 -0.09
CA THR A 404 -23.01 -3.43 -1.18
C THR A 404 -24.45 -3.60 -1.63
N LYS A 405 -25.09 -2.50 -1.99
CA LYS A 405 -26.40 -2.50 -2.65
C LYS A 405 -26.17 -2.27 -4.14
N ILE A 406 -26.55 -3.24 -4.96
CA ILE A 406 -26.40 -3.17 -6.41
C ILE A 406 -27.77 -3.10 -7.08
N THR A 407 -27.93 -2.15 -8.01
CA THR A 407 -29.02 -2.15 -8.99
C THR A 407 -28.44 -2.46 -10.36
N PHE A 408 -28.72 -3.65 -10.88
CA PHE A 408 -28.21 -4.12 -12.16
C PHE A 408 -29.27 -3.99 -13.27
N ARG A 409 -28.93 -3.23 -14.31
CA ARG A 409 -29.78 -3.00 -15.49
C ARG A 409 -28.99 -3.38 -16.74
N PRO A 410 -28.93 -4.68 -17.08
CA PRO A 410 -28.14 -5.15 -18.19
C PRO A 410 -28.72 -4.71 -19.53
N ASN A 411 -27.87 -4.64 -20.53
CA ASN A 411 -28.24 -4.53 -21.92
C ASN A 411 -28.79 -5.87 -22.42
N PRO A 412 -30.06 -5.95 -22.85
CA PRO A 412 -30.70 -7.20 -23.25
C PRO A 412 -30.08 -7.85 -24.50
N LYS A 413 -29.18 -7.16 -25.20
CA LYS A 413 -28.50 -7.65 -26.41
C LYS A 413 -27.21 -8.41 -26.12
N ILE A 414 -26.70 -8.36 -24.89
CA ILE A 414 -25.43 -9.00 -24.50
C ILE A 414 -25.59 -9.72 -23.17
N ASN A 415 -24.71 -10.69 -22.91
CA ASN A 415 -24.62 -11.31 -21.59
C ASN A 415 -23.69 -10.46 -20.72
N GLU A 416 -24.12 -10.17 -19.50
CA GLU A 416 -23.39 -9.30 -18.58
C GLU A 416 -23.49 -9.84 -17.16
N ARG A 417 -22.49 -9.49 -16.33
CA ARG A 417 -22.50 -9.79 -14.91
C ARG A 417 -21.92 -8.64 -14.10
N ALA A 418 -22.42 -8.44 -12.89
CA ALA A 418 -21.90 -7.47 -11.94
C ALA A 418 -22.13 -7.97 -10.51
N GLY A 419 -21.22 -7.67 -9.59
CA GLY A 419 -21.24 -8.31 -8.28
C GLY A 419 -20.22 -7.79 -7.27
N LEU A 420 -20.08 -8.56 -6.20
CA LEU A 420 -19.11 -8.36 -5.11
C LEU A 420 -18.12 -9.52 -5.13
N ALA A 421 -16.82 -9.21 -5.13
CA ALA A 421 -15.74 -10.20 -5.20
C ALA A 421 -14.74 -10.01 -4.05
N VAL A 422 -14.15 -11.13 -3.63
CA VAL A 422 -12.90 -11.17 -2.86
C VAL A 422 -11.83 -11.68 -3.82
N MET A 423 -10.86 -10.83 -4.13
CA MET A 423 -9.80 -11.10 -5.10
C MET A 423 -8.48 -11.43 -4.40
N GLY A 424 -7.76 -12.38 -4.99
CA GLY A 424 -6.40 -12.77 -4.68
C GLY A 424 -5.96 -13.85 -5.66
N LEU A 425 -4.81 -14.51 -5.47
CA LEU A 425 -4.32 -15.59 -6.34
C LEU A 425 -5.37 -16.69 -6.58
N SER A 426 -6.34 -16.80 -5.67
CA SER A 426 -7.66 -17.39 -5.89
C SER A 426 -8.73 -16.36 -5.53
N TYR A 427 -9.89 -16.41 -6.18
CA TYR A 427 -10.99 -15.49 -5.89
C TYR A 427 -12.33 -16.20 -5.74
N ALA A 428 -13.28 -15.51 -5.12
CA ALA A 428 -14.69 -15.86 -5.11
C ALA A 428 -15.56 -14.61 -5.25
N ALA A 429 -16.75 -14.75 -5.83
CA ALA A 429 -17.68 -13.64 -6.03
C ALA A 429 -19.14 -14.07 -5.96
N LEU A 430 -19.99 -13.15 -5.53
CA LEU A 430 -21.43 -13.18 -5.80
C LEU A 430 -21.74 -12.21 -6.93
N ALA A 431 -22.43 -12.67 -7.97
CA ALA A 431 -22.79 -11.83 -9.10
C ALA A 431 -24.24 -12.01 -9.53
N LEU A 432 -24.87 -10.91 -9.95
CA LEU A 432 -26.05 -10.98 -10.80
C LEU A 432 -25.57 -11.23 -12.23
N LYS A 433 -26.16 -12.22 -12.88
CA LYS A 433 -25.88 -12.58 -14.28
C LYS A 433 -27.13 -12.33 -15.11
N SER A 434 -26.96 -11.73 -16.28
CA SER A 434 -28.03 -11.58 -17.26
C SER A 434 -27.81 -12.47 -18.46
N GLU A 435 -28.82 -13.29 -18.76
CA GLU A 435 -28.90 -14.07 -19.99
C GLU A 435 -30.29 -13.88 -20.59
N LYS A 436 -30.36 -13.39 -21.84
CA LYS A 436 -31.62 -13.13 -22.56
C LYS A 436 -32.62 -12.28 -21.76
N GLY A 437 -32.11 -11.34 -20.95
CA GLY A 437 -32.92 -10.43 -20.13
C GLY A 437 -33.41 -11.01 -18.80
N VAL A 438 -33.13 -12.27 -18.48
CA VAL A 438 -33.41 -12.86 -17.16
C VAL A 438 -32.23 -12.62 -16.24
N LEU A 439 -32.49 -12.16 -15.02
CA LEU A 439 -31.47 -11.99 -13.98
C LEU A 439 -31.45 -13.20 -13.08
N SER A 440 -30.30 -13.86 -13.00
CA SER A 440 -30.01 -14.91 -12.02
C SER A 440 -28.94 -14.44 -11.04
N LEU A 441 -28.87 -15.11 -9.89
CA LEU A 441 -27.78 -14.94 -8.93
C LEU A 441 -26.87 -16.16 -9.00
N VAL A 442 -25.57 -15.91 -9.14
CA VAL A 442 -24.53 -16.94 -9.22
C VAL A 442 -23.43 -16.72 -8.19
N TYR A 443 -22.88 -17.82 -7.71
CA TYR A 443 -21.60 -17.86 -6.99
C TYR A 443 -20.49 -18.26 -7.96
N LEU A 444 -19.39 -17.53 -7.94
CA LEU A 444 -18.20 -17.78 -8.75
C LEU A 444 -17.03 -18.10 -7.84
N ALA A 445 -16.22 -19.09 -8.18
CA ALA A 445 -14.97 -19.37 -7.51
C ALA A 445 -13.89 -19.83 -8.49
N CYS A 446 -12.67 -19.36 -8.31
CA CYS A 446 -11.53 -19.79 -9.10
C CYS A 446 -10.31 -19.97 -8.19
N ALA A 447 -9.85 -21.22 -8.06
CA ALA A 447 -8.61 -21.54 -7.38
C ALA A 447 -7.43 -21.39 -8.34
N ASP A 448 -6.29 -20.88 -7.87
CA ASP A 448 -5.09 -20.65 -8.69
C ASP A 448 -5.39 -19.85 -9.98
N ALA A 449 -6.12 -18.75 -9.87
CA ALA A 449 -6.60 -17.95 -10.99
C ALA A 449 -5.46 -17.47 -11.89
N GLY A 450 -4.32 -17.08 -11.29
CA GLY A 450 -3.11 -16.69 -12.03
C GLY A 450 -2.48 -17.81 -12.87
N LYS A 451 -2.72 -19.08 -12.52
CA LYS A 451 -2.30 -20.25 -13.31
C LYS A 451 -3.28 -20.57 -14.45
N GLY A 452 -4.29 -19.73 -14.68
CA GLY A 452 -5.26 -19.88 -15.77
C GLY A 452 -6.27 -21.00 -15.54
N ARG A 453 -6.52 -21.39 -14.29
CA ARG A 453 -7.58 -22.35 -13.99
C ARG A 453 -8.95 -21.79 -14.38
N PRO A 454 -9.90 -22.66 -14.77
CA PRO A 454 -11.25 -22.23 -15.10
C PRO A 454 -11.98 -21.74 -13.86
N GLU A 455 -12.80 -20.70 -14.05
CA GLU A 455 -13.79 -20.27 -13.06
C GLU A 455 -14.91 -21.31 -12.97
N GLN A 456 -15.32 -21.63 -11.74
CA GLN A 456 -16.49 -22.46 -11.47
C GLN A 456 -17.67 -21.55 -11.14
N GLU A 457 -18.81 -21.83 -11.77
CA GLU A 457 -20.05 -21.10 -11.57
C GLU A 457 -21.10 -22.02 -10.95
N SER A 458 -21.80 -21.54 -9.91
CA SER A 458 -22.92 -22.23 -9.27
C SER A 458 -24.15 -21.32 -9.28
N LEU A 459 -25.26 -21.81 -9.83
CA LEU A 459 -26.53 -21.11 -9.82
C LEU A 459 -27.13 -21.13 -8.40
N LEU A 460 -27.40 -19.96 -7.83
CA LEU A 460 -28.01 -19.84 -6.50
C LEU A 460 -29.51 -19.56 -6.59
N ALA A 461 -29.91 -18.70 -7.53
CA ALA A 461 -31.30 -18.37 -7.79
C ALA A 461 -31.51 -18.10 -9.28
N ALA A 462 -32.49 -18.79 -9.88
CA ALA A 462 -32.80 -18.65 -11.31
C ALA A 462 -33.46 -17.32 -11.68
N SER A 463 -34.05 -16.62 -10.69
CA SER A 463 -34.67 -15.32 -10.86
C SER A 463 -34.47 -14.48 -9.61
N VAL A 464 -33.96 -13.26 -9.78
CA VAL A 464 -33.80 -12.26 -8.72
C VAL A 464 -34.26 -10.88 -9.19
N PRO A 465 -34.67 -9.98 -8.28
CA PRO A 465 -34.94 -8.60 -8.64
C PRO A 465 -33.67 -7.90 -9.14
N SER A 466 -33.85 -6.81 -9.88
CA SER A 466 -32.73 -5.99 -10.38
C SER A 466 -31.93 -5.32 -9.28
N THR A 467 -32.50 -5.17 -8.08
CA THR A 467 -31.83 -4.58 -6.92
C THR A 467 -31.72 -5.59 -5.81
N VAL A 468 -30.50 -5.84 -5.35
CA VAL A 468 -30.18 -6.75 -4.24
C VAL A 468 -29.05 -6.17 -3.39
N PHE A 469 -28.88 -6.73 -2.21
CA PHE A 469 -27.73 -6.51 -1.35
C PHE A 469 -26.84 -7.74 -1.41
N LEU A 470 -25.54 -7.54 -1.62
CA LEU A 470 -24.52 -8.58 -1.60
C LEU A 470 -23.61 -8.33 -0.40
N ARG A 471 -23.25 -9.38 0.32
CA ARG A 471 -22.42 -9.31 1.52
C ARG A 471 -21.33 -10.37 1.49
N VAL A 472 -20.18 -10.01 2.05
CA VAL A 472 -19.19 -10.96 2.52
C VAL A 472 -18.83 -10.63 3.97
N THR A 473 -18.85 -11.65 4.82
CA THR A 473 -18.32 -11.61 6.18
C THR A 473 -16.99 -12.35 6.18
N VAL A 474 -15.93 -11.69 6.60
CA VAL A 474 -14.59 -12.29 6.73
C VAL A 474 -14.32 -12.52 8.22
N ASP A 475 -14.02 -13.76 8.59
CA ASP A 475 -13.55 -14.09 9.94
C ASP A 475 -12.05 -14.41 9.96
N THR A 476 -11.53 -14.62 11.17
CA THR A 476 -10.18 -15.10 11.44
C THR A 476 -9.79 -16.26 10.52
N GLY A 477 -8.57 -16.22 10.01
CA GLY A 477 -8.08 -17.13 8.97
C GLY A 477 -8.61 -16.80 7.57
N ALA A 478 -9.00 -15.55 7.31
CA ALA A 478 -9.47 -15.04 6.02
C ALA A 478 -10.64 -15.84 5.43
N ARG A 479 -11.51 -16.34 6.31
CA ARG A 479 -12.66 -17.18 5.94
C ARG A 479 -13.81 -16.29 5.50
N CYS A 480 -14.13 -16.32 4.22
CA CYS A 480 -15.14 -15.49 3.57
C CYS A 480 -16.46 -16.26 3.47
N ARG A 481 -17.49 -15.76 4.15
CA ARG A 481 -18.88 -16.22 4.02
C ARG A 481 -19.67 -15.21 3.21
N PHE A 482 -20.19 -15.65 2.07
CA PHE A 482 -21.02 -14.82 1.21
C PHE A 482 -22.49 -14.94 1.61
N ALA A 483 -23.22 -13.84 1.48
CA ALA A 483 -24.65 -13.80 1.70
C ALA A 483 -25.31 -12.76 0.79
N TRP A 484 -26.61 -12.89 0.56
CA TRP A 484 -27.37 -11.91 -0.24
C TRP A 484 -28.75 -11.66 0.34
N SER A 485 -29.36 -10.54 -0.03
CA SER A 485 -30.67 -10.12 0.46
C SER A 485 -31.43 -9.28 -0.59
N THR A 486 -32.76 -9.33 -0.55
CA THR A 486 -33.63 -8.46 -1.35
C THR A 486 -34.14 -7.24 -0.59
N ASP A 487 -34.06 -7.24 0.75
CA ASP A 487 -34.57 -6.18 1.64
C ASP A 487 -33.45 -5.44 2.40
N GLY A 488 -32.23 -6.00 2.43
CA GLY A 488 -31.09 -5.47 3.16
C GLY A 488 -31.11 -5.75 4.67
N ALA A 489 -32.10 -6.51 5.15
CA ALA A 489 -32.26 -6.88 6.55
C ALA A 489 -32.08 -8.39 6.75
N SER A 490 -32.77 -9.20 5.95
CA SER A 490 -32.73 -10.67 6.02
C SER A 490 -31.77 -11.19 4.97
N PHE A 491 -30.64 -11.76 5.41
CA PHE A 491 -29.62 -12.30 4.51
C PHE A 491 -29.70 -13.82 4.43
N THR A 492 -29.59 -14.34 3.20
CA THR A 492 -29.46 -15.76 2.90
C THR A 492 -27.99 -16.08 2.68
N ASP A 493 -27.44 -16.98 3.50
CA ASP A 493 -26.06 -17.43 3.38
C ASP A 493 -25.85 -18.28 2.11
N VAL A 494 -24.66 -18.16 1.53
CA VAL A 494 -24.24 -18.87 0.32
C VAL A 494 -23.06 -19.78 0.65
N PRO A 495 -23.26 -21.11 0.72
CA PRO A 495 -22.15 -22.06 0.80
C PRO A 495 -21.46 -22.22 -0.57
N PRO A 496 -20.17 -22.60 -0.61
CA PRO A 496 -19.29 -22.91 0.51
C PRO A 496 -18.62 -21.67 1.13
N VAL A 497 -17.94 -21.87 2.26
CA VAL A 497 -17.01 -20.87 2.82
C VAL A 497 -15.75 -20.83 1.95
N PHE A 498 -15.40 -19.67 1.43
CA PHE A 498 -14.17 -19.45 0.69
C PHE A 498 -13.03 -19.07 1.64
N ALA A 499 -11.83 -19.62 1.45
CA ALA A 499 -10.65 -19.16 2.16
C ALA A 499 -9.88 -18.21 1.24
N ALA A 500 -9.84 -16.92 1.60
CA ALA A 500 -9.03 -15.98 0.84
C ALA A 500 -7.54 -16.31 1.00
N VAL A 501 -6.79 -16.00 -0.05
CA VAL A 501 -5.35 -16.26 -0.16
C VAL A 501 -4.65 -14.95 -0.56
N PRO A 502 -3.32 -14.85 -0.42
CA PRO A 502 -2.58 -13.68 -0.87
C PRO A 502 -2.95 -13.29 -2.31
N GLY A 503 -2.97 -11.99 -2.56
CA GLY A 503 -3.26 -11.38 -3.87
C GLY A 503 -2.04 -11.02 -4.67
#